data_AF-A0A8X6Z373-F1
#
_entry.id   AF-A0A8X6Z373-F1
#
_cell.length_a   1.000
_cell.length_b   1.000
_cell.length_c   1.000
_cell.angle_alpha   90.00
_cell.angle_beta   90.00
_cell.angle_gamma   90.00
#
_symmetry.space_group_name_H-M   'P 1'
#
loop_
_entity.id
_entity.type
_entity.pdbx_description
1 polymer ?
#
loop_
_entity_poly.entity_id
_entity_poly.type
_entity_poly.pdbx_seq_one_letter_code
_entity_poly.pdbx_strand_id
1 'polypeptide(L)'
;MSERKSADFWKEQVEKWRASDLSQSEYCRLNNLNKVSFSKWRNKLFPNQEISKSDFISIQVDKTTQYSEIELFFKEDFKFKLKADFDRELLKKLLEVIGSIE
;
A
#
# COMPACT_ATOMS: atom_id res chain seq x y z
N MET A 1 -30.92 6.51 -33.60
CA MET A 1 -31.52 6.16 -32.31
C MET A 1 -30.52 5.34 -31.52
N SER A 2 -30.15 5.72 -30.30
CA SER A 2 -29.21 4.94 -29.48
C SER A 2 -29.99 3.78 -28.84
N GLU A 3 -29.75 2.56 -29.30
CA GLU A 3 -30.36 1.36 -28.71
C GLU A 3 -29.95 1.25 -27.24
N ARG A 4 -30.95 1.23 -26.35
CA ARG A 4 -30.72 0.95 -24.94
C ARG A 4 -30.36 -0.52 -24.79
N LYS A 5 -29.07 -0.79 -24.58
CA LYS A 5 -28.55 -2.12 -24.23
C LYS A 5 -29.27 -2.67 -22.99
N SER A 6 -29.73 -3.92 -23.06
CA SER A 6 -30.47 -4.60 -21.99
C SER A 6 -29.58 -4.91 -20.78
N ALA A 7 -30.21 -5.24 -19.65
CA ALA A 7 -29.48 -5.68 -18.45
C ALA A 7 -28.65 -6.95 -18.71
N ASP A 8 -29.19 -7.88 -19.49
CA ASP A 8 -28.52 -9.14 -19.83
C ASP A 8 -27.26 -8.92 -20.67
N PHE A 9 -27.30 -7.96 -21.61
CA PHE A 9 -26.11 -7.55 -22.35
C PHE A 9 -25.00 -7.12 -21.39
N TRP A 10 -25.30 -6.25 -20.43
CA TRP A 10 -24.29 -5.77 -19.49
C TRP A 10 -23.79 -6.87 -18.56
N LYS A 11 -24.64 -7.81 -18.16
CA LYS A 11 -24.23 -8.99 -17.40
C LYS A 11 -23.21 -9.81 -18.17
N GLU A 12 -23.50 -10.13 -19.42
CA GLU A 12 -22.58 -10.87 -20.29
C GLU A 12 -21.23 -10.17 -20.47
N GLN A 13 -21.24 -8.84 -20.71
CA GLN A 13 -20.01 -8.08 -20.85
C GLN A 13 -19.17 -8.06 -19.56
N VAL A 14 -19.81 -7.99 -18.39
CA VAL A 14 -19.08 -7.98 -17.11
C VAL A 14 -18.47 -9.35 -16.81
N GLU A 15 -19.16 -10.45 -17.12
CA GLU A 15 -18.60 -11.81 -17.00
C GLU A 15 -17.43 -12.04 -17.96
N LYS A 16 -17.58 -11.65 -19.22
CA LYS A 16 -16.49 -11.70 -20.22
C LYS A 16 -15.29 -10.87 -19.80
N TRP A 17 -15.51 -9.69 -19.22
CA TRP A 17 -14.44 -8.88 -18.68
C TRP A 17 -13.69 -9.58 -17.53
N ARG A 18 -14.41 -10.16 -16.57
CA ARG A 18 -13.80 -10.90 -15.45
C ARG A 18 -12.97 -12.10 -15.90
N ALA A 19 -13.38 -12.77 -16.98
CA ALA A 19 -12.64 -13.89 -17.55
C ALA A 19 -11.43 -13.47 -18.42
N SER A 20 -11.27 -12.18 -18.73
CA SER A 20 -10.29 -11.70 -19.72
C SER A 20 -8.93 -11.28 -19.15
N ASP A 21 -8.78 -11.21 -17.82
CA ASP A 21 -7.62 -10.62 -17.12
C ASP A 21 -7.27 -9.17 -17.54
N LEU A 22 -8.11 -8.52 -18.34
CA LEU A 22 -7.90 -7.16 -18.80
C LEU A 22 -8.31 -6.15 -17.74
N SER A 23 -7.61 -5.01 -17.70
CA SER A 23 -8.12 -3.84 -16.97
C SER A 23 -9.46 -3.38 -17.58
N GLN A 24 -10.33 -2.80 -16.74
CA GLN A 24 -11.63 -2.28 -17.20
C GLN A 24 -11.49 -1.31 -18.38
N SER A 25 -10.50 -0.42 -18.33
CA SER A 25 -10.25 0.57 -19.39
C SER A 25 -9.89 -0.12 -20.71
N GLU A 26 -9.05 -1.15 -20.64
CA GLU A 26 -8.60 -1.90 -21.81
C GLU A 26 -9.73 -2.73 -22.41
N TYR A 27 -10.52 -3.40 -21.58
CA TYR A 27 -11.70 -4.14 -22.02
C TYR A 27 -12.74 -3.23 -22.68
N CYS A 28 -12.99 -2.04 -22.10
CA CYS A 28 -13.91 -1.08 -22.71
C CYS A 28 -13.40 -0.55 -24.06
N ARG A 29 -12.09 -0.35 -24.20
CA ARG A 29 -11.45 0.09 -25.44
C ARG A 29 -11.56 -0.97 -26.54
N LEU A 30 -11.27 -2.22 -26.23
CA LEU A 30 -11.32 -3.33 -27.19
C LEU A 30 -12.75 -3.70 -27.62
N ASN A 31 -13.72 -3.61 -26.70
CA ASN A 31 -15.12 -3.98 -26.96
C ASN A 31 -16.01 -2.78 -27.33
N ASN A 32 -15.40 -1.60 -27.56
CA ASN A 32 -16.10 -0.36 -27.88
C ASN A 32 -17.25 -0.03 -26.91
N LEU A 33 -17.00 -0.21 -25.61
CA LEU A 33 -17.96 0.03 -24.55
C LEU A 33 -17.73 1.39 -23.91
N ASN A 34 -18.81 2.09 -23.61
CA ASN A 34 -18.74 3.32 -22.82
C ASN A 34 -18.33 2.98 -21.38
N LYS A 35 -17.19 3.49 -20.94
CA LYS A 35 -16.62 3.23 -19.61
C LYS A 35 -17.57 3.62 -18.46
N VAL A 36 -18.29 4.73 -18.59
CA VAL A 36 -19.22 5.21 -17.54
C VAL A 36 -20.41 4.27 -17.40
N SER A 37 -21.03 3.88 -18.52
CA SER A 37 -22.13 2.91 -18.52
C SER A 37 -21.68 1.55 -18.00
N PHE A 38 -20.50 1.08 -18.42
CA PHE A 38 -19.93 -0.17 -17.93
C PHE A 38 -19.68 -0.13 -16.42
N SER A 39 -19.06 0.93 -15.88
CA SER A 39 -18.87 1.10 -14.43
C SER A 39 -20.18 1.05 -13.66
N LYS A 40 -21.22 1.75 -14.15
CA LYS A 40 -22.55 1.78 -13.50
C LYS A 40 -23.16 0.38 -13.44
N TRP A 41 -23.16 -0.34 -14.56
CA TRP A 41 -23.72 -1.69 -14.62
C TRP A 41 -22.88 -2.70 -13.85
N ARG A 42 -21.55 -2.62 -13.90
CA ARG A 42 -20.67 -3.45 -13.09
C ARG A 42 -20.98 -3.29 -11.60
N ASN A 43 -21.04 -2.05 -11.09
CA ASN A 43 -21.32 -1.80 -9.68
C ASN A 43 -22.75 -2.24 -9.28
N LYS A 44 -23.72 -2.18 -10.21
CA LYS A 44 -25.09 -2.63 -9.97
C LYS A 44 -25.21 -4.15 -9.93
N LEU A 45 -24.52 -4.86 -10.82
CA LEU A 45 -24.56 -6.32 -10.94
C LEU A 45 -23.63 -7.01 -9.93
N PHE A 46 -22.53 -6.34 -9.60
CA PHE A 46 -21.53 -6.77 -8.65
C PHE A 46 -21.23 -5.58 -7.76
N PRO A 47 -22.09 -5.31 -6.76
CA PRO A 47 -21.70 -4.37 -5.72
C PRO A 47 -20.36 -4.84 -5.19
N ASN A 48 -19.34 -3.99 -5.26
CA ASN A 48 -18.19 -4.20 -4.39
C ASN A 48 -18.79 -4.35 -3.00
N GLN A 49 -18.39 -5.39 -2.27
CA GLN A 49 -18.52 -5.33 -0.83
C GLN A 49 -17.79 -4.04 -0.47
N GLU A 50 -18.57 -3.00 -0.14
CA GLU A 50 -17.98 -1.78 0.39
C GLU A 50 -17.23 -2.28 1.59
N ILE A 51 -15.90 -2.30 1.48
CA ILE A 51 -15.01 -2.40 2.64
C ILE A 51 -15.49 -1.22 3.46
N SER A 52 -16.35 -1.50 4.43
CA SER A 52 -16.96 -0.48 5.24
C SER A 52 -15.78 0.26 5.86
N LYS A 53 -15.90 1.58 6.07
CA LYS A 53 -14.84 2.30 6.78
C LYS A 53 -14.49 1.65 8.14
N SER A 54 -15.33 0.75 8.65
CA SER A 54 -15.09 -0.11 9.81
C SER A 54 -14.07 -1.25 9.62
N ASP A 55 -13.71 -1.62 8.39
CA ASP A 55 -12.71 -2.67 8.11
C ASP A 55 -11.27 -2.14 8.18
N PHE A 56 -11.12 -0.82 8.32
CA PHE A 56 -9.84 -0.22 8.67
C PHE A 56 -9.65 -0.30 10.18
N ILE A 57 -8.78 -1.21 10.63
CA ILE A 57 -8.27 -1.18 12.00
C ILE A 57 -7.25 -0.04 12.07
N SER A 58 -7.55 0.98 12.89
CA SER A 58 -6.59 2.05 13.17
C SER A 58 -5.47 1.48 14.02
N ILE A 59 -4.32 1.25 13.41
CA ILE A 59 -3.08 0.93 14.13
C ILE A 59 -2.67 2.22 14.82
N GLN A 60 -2.83 2.26 16.15
CA GLN A 60 -2.19 3.27 16.99
C GLN A 60 -0.69 3.02 16.88
N VAL A 61 -0.03 3.75 15.98
CA VAL A 61 1.43 3.85 16.02
C VAL A 61 1.71 4.66 17.26
N ASP A 62 2.10 3.98 18.34
CA ASP A 62 2.66 4.62 19.51
C ASP A 62 3.86 5.45 19.04
N LYS A 63 3.62 6.75 18.82
CA LYS A 63 4.67 7.74 18.72
C LYS A 63 5.24 7.98 20.11
N THR A 64 5.70 6.93 20.79
CA THR A 64 6.71 7.05 21.83
C THR A 64 8.07 7.17 21.15
N THR A 65 8.27 8.26 20.41
CA THR A 65 9.61 8.81 20.26
C THR A 65 9.90 9.63 21.51
N GLN A 66 9.94 8.96 22.67
CA GLN A 66 10.76 9.44 23.75
C GLN A 66 12.17 9.09 23.28
N TYR A 67 12.90 10.09 22.76
CA TYR A 67 14.28 9.93 22.31
C TYR A 67 15.15 9.56 23.52
N SER A 68 15.11 8.29 23.90
CA SER A 68 15.92 7.70 24.97
C SER A 68 17.02 6.82 24.42
N GLU A 69 17.01 6.53 23.11
CA GLU A 69 18.02 5.66 22.50
C GLU A 69 18.49 6.18 21.14
N ILE A 70 19.81 6.30 20.95
CA ILE A 70 20.46 6.58 19.67
C ILE A 70 20.96 5.24 19.11
N GLU A 71 20.51 4.87 17.92
CA GLU A 71 21.06 3.71 17.21
C GLU A 71 22.12 4.17 16.21
N LEU A 72 23.34 3.64 16.31
CA LEU A 72 24.42 3.88 15.35
C LEU A 72 24.65 2.61 14.52
N PHE A 73 24.73 2.75 13.21
CA PHE A 73 25.06 1.68 12.28
C PHE A 73 26.48 1.90 11.77
N PHE A 74 27.37 0.91 11.92
CA PHE A 74 28.76 0.98 11.48
C PHE A 74 29.09 -0.25 10.64
N LYS A 75 29.29 -0.05 9.33
CA LYS A 75 29.30 -1.14 8.31
C LYS A 75 27.98 -1.95 8.37
N GLU A 76 27.70 -2.76 7.37
CA GLU A 76 26.42 -3.48 7.31
C GLU A 76 26.23 -4.47 8.48
N ASP A 77 27.29 -4.73 9.25
CA ASP A 77 27.35 -5.77 10.29
C ASP A 77 27.32 -5.27 11.74
N PHE A 78 27.54 -3.98 12.03
CA PHE A 78 27.57 -3.50 13.42
C PHE A 78 26.46 -2.50 13.72
N LYS A 79 25.67 -2.82 14.76
CA LYS A 79 24.61 -1.97 15.30
C LYS A 79 24.87 -1.69 16.77
N PHE A 80 24.98 -0.42 17.12
CA PHE A 80 25.10 0.05 18.51
C PHE A 80 23.79 0.70 18.94
N LYS A 81 23.37 0.44 20.18
CA LYS A 81 22.25 1.13 20.82
C LYS A 81 22.77 1.88 22.03
N LEU A 82 22.53 3.18 22.07
CA LEU A 82 22.97 4.06 23.14
C LEU A 82 21.77 4.63 23.86
N LYS A 83 21.61 4.30 25.14
CA LYS A 83 20.58 4.90 25.98
C LYS A 83 20.92 6.35 26.36
N ALA A 84 19.94 7.16 26.76
CA ALA A 84 20.14 8.58 27.08
C ALA A 84 21.05 8.83 28.30
N ASP A 85 21.25 7.82 29.14
CA ASP A 85 22.16 7.79 30.29
C ASP A 85 23.56 7.26 29.93
N PHE A 86 23.92 7.25 28.64
CA PHE A 86 25.21 6.73 28.19
C PHE A 86 26.41 7.48 28.78
N ASP A 87 27.47 6.74 29.06
CA ASP A 87 28.76 7.29 29.44
C ASP A 87 29.45 7.91 28.21
N ARG A 88 29.64 9.23 28.25
CA ARG A 88 30.29 10.02 27.19
C ARG A 88 31.74 9.60 26.96
N GLU A 89 32.47 9.25 28.01
CA GLU A 89 33.87 8.83 27.91
C GLU A 89 33.98 7.45 27.25
N LEU A 90 33.03 6.55 27.56
CA LEU A 90 32.95 5.24 26.92
C LEU A 90 32.61 5.35 25.43
N LEU A 91 31.62 6.18 25.06
CA LEU A 91 31.29 6.43 23.65
C LEU A 91 32.48 7.02 22.90
N LYS A 92 33.19 7.98 23.50
CA LYS A 92 34.37 8.60 22.87
C LYS A 92 35.46 7.57 22.61
N LYS A 93 35.80 6.71 23.59
CA LYS A 93 36.77 5.62 23.40
C LYS A 93 36.33 4.64 22.33
N LEU A 94 35.05 4.29 22.28
CA LEU A 94 34.51 3.38 21.27
C LEU A 94 34.61 3.97 19.86
N LEU A 95 34.28 5.25 19.69
CA LEU A 95 34.43 5.95 18.40
C LEU A 95 35.90 6.10 17.99
N GLU A 96 36.81 6.38 18.94
CA GLU A 96 38.25 6.45 18.67
C GLU A 96 38.80 5.08 18.23
N VAL A 97 38.42 3.99 18.89
CA VAL A 97 38.84 2.63 18.51
C VAL A 97 38.29 2.26 17.14
N ILE A 98 37.01 2.51 16.87
CA ILE A 98 36.39 2.20 15.58
C ILE A 98 36.98 3.06 14.45
N GLY A 99 37.25 4.34 14.70
CA GLY A 99 37.91 5.24 13.76
C GLY A 99 39.41 4.98 13.57
N SER A 100 40.05 4.28 14.51
CA SER A 100 41.46 3.84 14.39
C SER A 100 41.61 2.47 13.73
N ILE A 101 40.51 1.78 13.41
CA ILE A 101 40.50 0.52 12.64
C ILE A 101 40.42 0.82 11.11
N GLU A 102 40.74 2.05 10.71
CA GLU A 102 40.96 2.45 9.31
C GLU A 102 42.39 2.14 8.85
#